data_AF-A0A2V6NL31-F1
#
_entry.id   AF-A0A2V6NL31-F1
#
_cell.length_a   1.000
_cell.length_b   1.000
_cell.length_c   1.000
_cell.angle_alpha   90.00
_cell.angle_beta   90.00
_cell.angle_gamma   90.00
#
_symmetry.space_group_name_H-M   'P 1'
#
loop_
_entity.id
_entity.type
_entity.pdbx_description
1 polymer ?
#
loop_
_entity_poly.entity_id
_entity_poly.type
_entity_poly.pdbx_seq_one_letter_code
_entity_poly.pdbx_strand_id
1 'polypeptide(L)'
;MRAASAPTLDSHVHDAAAALAIEWGGVTGDLIEIAGPRVRLSWRLADAGAARIRSATSPAQRLGRALELLTEMALLLGDAVRVRAQSALAAAPFDVQQAALRRKAPAPDVAAVIASAAAALVEDMVSRPTQIPS
;
A
#
# COMPACT_ATOMS: atom_id res chain seq x y z
N MET A 1 -6.85 -16.35 -4.70
CA MET A 1 -6.07 -15.93 -5.87
C MET A 1 -6.01 -14.40 -5.85
N ARG A 2 -4.86 -13.79 -5.55
CA ARG A 2 -4.70 -12.32 -5.58
C ARG A 2 -4.47 -11.91 -7.04
N ALA A 3 -5.31 -11.00 -7.56
CA ALA A 3 -5.12 -10.46 -8.91
C ALA A 3 -3.92 -9.49 -8.90
N ALA A 4 -2.74 -10.01 -9.23
CA ALA A 4 -1.60 -9.16 -9.55
C ALA A 4 -1.91 -8.42 -10.87
N SER A 5 -1.68 -7.11 -10.89
CA SER A 5 -1.77 -6.34 -12.14
C SER A 5 -0.75 -6.89 -13.14
N ALA A 6 -1.10 -6.90 -14.43
CA ALA A 6 -0.17 -7.33 -15.47
C ALA A 6 1.08 -6.42 -15.45
N PRO A 7 2.29 -6.96 -15.70
CA PRO A 7 3.55 -6.21 -15.75
C PRO A 7 3.51 -4.91 -16.58
N THR A 8 2.68 -4.91 -17.61
CA THR A 8 2.49 -3.81 -18.54
C THR A 8 1.91 -2.56 -17.87
N LEU A 9 1.20 -2.73 -16.75
CA LEU A 9 0.58 -1.65 -15.99
C LEU A 9 1.47 -1.10 -14.87
N ASP A 10 2.62 -1.72 -14.57
CA ASP A 10 3.36 -1.47 -13.32
C ASP A 10 3.74 0.01 -13.09
N SER A 11 4.33 0.66 -14.09
CA SER A 11 4.66 2.09 -13.98
C SER A 11 3.41 2.98 -13.85
N HIS A 12 2.34 2.63 -14.57
CA HIS A 12 1.09 3.38 -14.51
C HIS A 12 0.37 3.18 -13.17
N VAL A 13 0.51 2.01 -12.54
CA VAL A 13 0.02 1.74 -11.18
C VAL A 13 0.80 2.57 -10.17
N HIS A 14 2.13 2.64 -10.30
CA HIS A 14 2.96 3.48 -9.43
C HIS A 14 2.57 4.96 -9.54
N ASP A 15 2.47 5.49 -10.76
CA ASP A 15 2.10 6.88 -11.01
C ASP A 15 0.67 7.18 -10.50
N ALA A 16 -0.28 6.28 -10.76
CA ALA A 16 -1.65 6.42 -10.29
C ALA A 16 -1.76 6.38 -8.76
N ALA A 17 -0.93 5.58 -8.08
CA ALA A 17 -0.87 5.54 -6.63
C ALA A 17 -0.20 6.79 -6.05
N ALA A 18 0.90 7.26 -6.65
CA ALA A 18 1.63 8.46 -6.23
C ALA A 18 0.79 9.74 -6.37
N ALA A 19 -0.16 9.77 -7.31
CA ALA A 19 -1.09 10.87 -7.49
C ALA A 19 -2.21 10.95 -6.44
N LEU A 20 -2.33 9.96 -5.54
CA LEU A 20 -3.40 9.95 -4.54
C LEU A 20 -3.05 10.78 -3.32
N ALA A 21 -3.95 11.70 -2.97
CA ALA A 21 -3.94 12.36 -1.68
C ALA A 21 -4.79 11.52 -0.70
N ILE A 22 -4.11 10.79 0.20
CA ILE A 22 -4.76 9.92 1.18
C ILE A 22 -4.88 10.66 2.51
N GLU A 23 -6.09 10.75 3.03
CA GLU A 23 -6.41 11.35 4.33
C GLU A 23 -7.30 10.43 5.17
N TRP A 24 -7.27 10.63 6.48
CA TRP A 24 -8.24 10.03 7.39
C TRP A 24 -9.44 10.96 7.55
N GLY A 25 -10.64 10.40 7.57
CA GLY A 25 -11.86 11.21 7.70
C GLY A 25 -13.12 10.40 7.94
N GLY A 26 -14.25 11.11 8.09
CA GLY A 26 -15.56 10.48 8.14
C GLY A 26 -15.92 9.91 6.77
N VAL A 27 -16.34 8.65 6.74
CA VAL A 27 -16.85 7.95 5.55
C VAL A 27 -18.21 7.36 5.89
N THR A 28 -19.19 7.55 5.03
CA THR A 28 -20.56 7.09 5.27
C THR A 28 -20.69 5.61 4.92
N GLY A 29 -20.88 4.75 5.92
CA GLY A 29 -21.21 3.34 5.74
C GLY A 29 -20.08 2.42 5.25
N ASP A 30 -19.04 2.97 4.61
CA ASP A 30 -17.89 2.24 4.06
C ASP A 30 -16.57 2.55 4.82
N LEU A 31 -15.48 1.89 4.43
CA LEU A 31 -14.13 2.10 4.93
C LEU A 31 -13.32 3.08 4.08
N ILE A 32 -13.74 3.31 2.82
CA ILE A 32 -13.04 4.17 1.87
C ILE A 32 -14.04 4.99 1.06
N GLU A 33 -13.72 6.27 0.83
CA GLU A 33 -14.39 7.13 -0.12
C GLU A 33 -13.35 7.65 -1.12
N ILE A 34 -13.70 7.63 -2.41
CA ILE A 34 -12.80 8.04 -3.49
C ILE A 34 -13.48 9.15 -4.32
N ALA A 35 -12.89 10.35 -4.30
CA ALA A 35 -13.37 11.51 -5.03
C ALA A 35 -12.23 12.14 -5.85
N GLY A 36 -12.19 11.86 -7.15
CA GLY A 36 -11.09 12.32 -8.01
C GLY A 36 -9.74 11.77 -7.53
N PRO A 37 -8.71 12.59 -7.28
CA PRO A 37 -7.42 12.14 -6.74
C PRO A 37 -7.40 11.99 -5.21
N ARG A 38 -8.49 12.37 -4.51
CA ARG A 38 -8.56 12.30 -3.05
C ARG A 38 -9.15 10.98 -2.60
N VAL A 39 -8.50 10.36 -1.64
CA VAL A 39 -8.98 9.17 -0.94
C VAL A 39 -9.14 9.51 0.52
N ARG A 40 -10.32 9.24 1.05
CA ARG A 40 -10.59 9.30 2.48
C ARG A 40 -10.74 7.90 3.03
N LEU A 41 -9.91 7.57 4.01
CA LEU A 41 -10.02 6.34 4.78
C LEU A 41 -10.78 6.61 6.07
N SER A 42 -11.67 5.70 6.43
CA SER A 42 -12.50 5.82 7.62
C SER A 42 -11.67 5.83 8.90
N TRP A 43 -11.97 6.74 9.83
CA TRP A 43 -11.39 6.71 11.18
C TRP A 43 -11.58 5.37 11.89
N ARG A 44 -12.65 4.63 11.56
CA ARG A 44 -12.91 3.29 12.11
C ARG A 44 -11.81 2.30 11.76
N LEU A 45 -11.23 2.41 10.56
CA LEU A 45 -10.09 1.59 10.12
C LEU A 45 -8.83 1.97 10.91
N ALA A 46 -8.56 3.28 11.07
CA ALA A 46 -7.45 3.76 11.87
C ALA A 46 -7.54 3.27 13.33
N ASP A 47 -8.72 3.39 13.95
CA ASP A 47 -8.95 3.00 15.33
C ASP A 47 -8.80 1.50 15.53
N ALA A 48 -9.36 0.69 14.63
CA ALA A 48 -9.21 -0.77 14.67
C ALA A 48 -7.75 -1.19 14.50
N GLY A 49 -7.03 -0.58 13.55
CA GLY A 49 -5.60 -0.79 13.35
C GLY A 49 -4.77 -0.42 14.58
N ALA A 50 -5.01 0.77 15.15
CA ALA A 50 -4.32 1.24 16.34
C ALA A 50 -4.60 0.34 17.56
N ALA A 51 -5.82 -0.14 17.73
CA ALA A 51 -6.17 -1.09 18.79
C ALA A 51 -5.41 -2.41 18.63
N ARG A 52 -5.35 -2.99 17.43
CA ARG A 52 -4.59 -4.22 17.15
C ARG A 52 -3.09 -4.03 17.43
N ILE A 53 -2.51 -2.90 17.00
CA ILE A 53 -1.10 -2.58 17.25
C ILE A 53 -0.83 -2.41 18.75
N ARG A 54 -1.70 -1.72 19.50
CA ARG A 54 -1.55 -1.56 20.95
C ARG A 54 -1.66 -2.88 21.72
N SER A 55 -2.49 -3.81 21.26
CA SER A 55 -2.65 -5.13 21.90
C SER A 55 -1.46 -6.09 21.70
N ALA A 56 -0.54 -5.78 20.79
CA ALA A 56 0.63 -6.61 20.54
C ALA A 56 1.62 -6.58 21.72
N THR A 57 2.17 -7.74 22.07
CA THR A 57 3.05 -7.89 23.25
C THR A 57 4.53 -7.74 22.93
N SER A 58 4.91 -7.68 21.65
CA SER A 58 6.30 -7.50 21.22
C SER A 58 6.45 -6.51 20.05
N PRO A 59 7.64 -5.91 19.85
CA PRO A 59 7.95 -5.08 18.69
C PRO A 59 7.64 -5.75 17.35
N ALA A 60 8.05 -7.02 17.20
CA ALA A 60 7.79 -7.80 15.98
C ALA A 60 6.29 -7.97 15.72
N GLN A 61 5.49 -8.23 16.76
CA GLN A 61 4.04 -8.31 16.62
C GLN A 61 3.42 -6.96 16.25
N ARG A 62 3.90 -5.84 16.84
CA ARG A 62 3.43 -4.49 16.47
C ARG A 62 3.66 -4.22 14.99
N LEU A 63 4.86 -4.53 14.48
CA LEU A 63 5.18 -4.39 13.06
C LEU A 63 4.28 -5.29 12.20
N GLY A 64 4.07 -6.55 12.60
CA GLY A 64 3.15 -7.45 11.91
C GLY A 64 1.75 -6.87 11.80
N ARG A 65 1.18 -6.32 12.89
CA ARG A 65 -0.14 -5.67 12.88
C ARG A 65 -0.18 -4.40 12.03
N ALA A 66 0.90 -3.62 11.99
CA ALA A 66 1.00 -2.45 11.13
C ALA A 66 1.03 -2.84 9.64
N LEU A 67 1.79 -3.88 9.28
CA LEU A 67 1.85 -4.42 7.91
C LEU A 67 0.52 -5.04 7.46
N GLU A 68 -0.21 -5.69 8.37
CA GLU A 68 -1.58 -6.16 8.13
C GLU A 68 -2.50 -4.98 7.76
N LEU A 69 -2.47 -3.89 8.54
CA LEU A 69 -3.25 -2.68 8.26
C LEU A 69 -2.89 -2.07 6.90
N LEU A 70 -1.60 -1.95 6.59
CA LEU A 70 -1.14 -1.45 5.29
C LEU A 70 -1.61 -2.35 4.14
N THR A 71 -1.62 -3.67 4.35
CA THR A 71 -2.13 -4.63 3.37
C THR A 71 -3.63 -4.45 3.16
N GLU A 72 -4.42 -4.28 4.22
CA GLU A 72 -5.85 -4.00 4.13
C GLU A 72 -6.11 -2.69 3.35
N MET A 73 -5.38 -1.62 3.66
CA MET A 73 -5.46 -0.35 2.94
C MET A 73 -5.12 -0.51 1.45
N ALA A 74 -4.05 -1.25 1.14
CA ALA A 74 -3.67 -1.52 -0.25
C ALA A 74 -4.72 -2.33 -1.01
N LEU A 75 -5.40 -3.27 -0.34
CA LEU A 75 -6.49 -4.04 -0.94
C LEU A 75 -7.72 -3.17 -1.23
N LEU A 76 -8.09 -2.27 -0.32
CA LEU A 76 -9.19 -1.32 -0.52
C LEU A 76 -8.91 -0.36 -1.69
N LEU A 77 -7.65 0.06 -1.84
CA LEU A 77 -7.22 0.99 -2.89
C LEU A 77 -6.96 0.32 -4.25
N GLY A 78 -6.68 -0.99 -4.25
CA GLY A 78 -6.07 -1.68 -5.38
C GLY A 78 -6.88 -1.57 -6.67
N ASP A 79 -8.20 -1.76 -6.60
CA ASP A 79 -9.06 -1.71 -7.78
C ASP A 79 -9.17 -0.29 -8.36
N ALA A 80 -9.30 0.72 -7.50
CA ALA A 80 -9.36 2.11 -7.93
C ALA A 80 -8.04 2.57 -8.57
N VAL A 81 -6.89 2.18 -8.00
CA VAL A 81 -5.58 2.44 -8.60
C VAL A 81 -5.45 1.73 -9.95
N ARG A 82 -5.88 0.47 -10.05
CA ARG A 82 -5.81 -0.31 -11.28
C ARG A 82 -6.66 0.31 -12.39
N VAL A 83 -7.89 0.73 -12.08
CA VAL A 83 -8.78 1.39 -13.05
C VAL A 83 -8.15 2.69 -13.54
N ARG A 84 -7.61 3.53 -12.66
CA ARG A 84 -6.92 4.77 -13.06
C ARG A 84 -5.71 4.49 -13.95
N ALA A 85 -4.87 3.52 -13.57
CA ALA A 85 -3.71 3.12 -14.36
C ALA A 85 -4.10 2.64 -15.76
N GLN A 86 -5.16 1.83 -15.86
CA GLN A 86 -5.70 1.35 -17.13
C GLN A 86 -6.25 2.49 -17.99
N SER A 87 -7.02 3.42 -17.40
CA SER A 87 -7.52 4.60 -18.11
C SER A 87 -6.40 5.50 -18.61
N ALA A 88 -5.36 5.71 -17.80
CA ALA A 88 -4.19 6.50 -18.19
C ALA A 88 -3.43 5.86 -19.37
N LEU A 89 -3.18 4.54 -19.31
CA LEU A 89 -2.54 3.82 -20.39
C LEU A 89 -3.39 3.83 -21.67
N ALA A 90 -4.71 3.64 -21.56
CA ALA A 90 -5.61 3.65 -22.71
C ALA A 90 -5.68 5.02 -23.41
N ALA A 91 -5.50 6.12 -22.66
CA ALA A 91 -5.45 7.48 -23.19
C ALA A 91 -4.05 7.88 -23.72
N ALA A 92 -3.01 7.09 -23.46
CA ALA A 92 -1.66 7.39 -23.89
C ALA A 92 -1.48 7.20 -25.42
N PRO A 93 -0.49 7.87 -26.04
CA PRO A 93 -0.11 7.62 -27.42
C PRO A 93 0.18 6.13 -27.71
N PHE A 94 -0.06 5.70 -28.95
CA PHE A 94 0.03 4.29 -29.35
C PHE A 94 1.43 3.67 -29.13
N ASP A 95 2.49 4.44 -29.35
CA ASP A 95 3.87 4.04 -29.11
C ASP A 95 4.14 3.78 -27.63
N VAL A 96 3.58 4.59 -26.72
CA VAL A 96 3.64 4.38 -25.26
C VAL A 96 2.91 3.10 -24.87
N GLN A 97 1.73 2.84 -25.45
CA GLN A 97 0.98 1.60 -25.21
C GLN A 97 1.77 0.37 -25.68
N GLN A 98 2.36 0.43 -26.87
CA GLN A 98 3.20 -0.64 -27.41
C GLN A 98 4.44 -0.91 -26.54
N ALA A 99 5.11 0.16 -26.07
CA ALA A 99 6.25 0.03 -25.18
C ALA A 99 5.86 -0.64 -23.86
N ALA A 100 4.71 -0.25 -23.28
CA ALA A 100 4.19 -0.85 -22.06
C ALA A 100 3.88 -2.35 -22.23
N LEU A 101 3.26 -2.74 -23.35
CA LEU A 101 2.93 -4.15 -23.65
C LEU A 101 4.16 -5.04 -23.84
N ARG A 102 5.27 -4.48 -24.32
CA ARG A 102 6.54 -5.21 -24.53
C ARG A 102 7.36 -5.37 -23.24
N ARG A 103 6.98 -4.69 -22.16
CA ARG A 103 7.70 -4.74 -20.88
C ARG A 103 7.48 -6.11 -20.22
N LYS A 104 8.59 -6.78 -19.87
CA LYS A 104 8.56 -8.03 -19.11
C LYS A 104 8.28 -7.75 -17.63
N ALA A 105 7.67 -8.73 -16.96
CA ALA A 105 7.54 -8.74 -15.51
C ALA A 105 8.90 -8.51 -14.85
N PRO A 106 9.02 -7.59 -13.87
CA PRO A 106 10.14 -7.66 -12.94
C PRO A 106 10.12 -9.02 -12.24
N ALA A 107 11.30 -9.53 -11.88
CA ALA A 107 11.42 -10.77 -11.10
C ALA A 107 10.65 -10.63 -9.77
N PRO A 108 10.07 -11.71 -9.23
CA PRO A 108 9.16 -11.68 -8.07
C PRO A 108 9.81 -11.29 -6.71
N ASP A 109 10.99 -10.67 -6.73
CA ASP A 109 11.85 -10.44 -5.56
C ASP A 109 11.36 -9.30 -4.63
N VAL A 110 10.34 -8.53 -5.03
CA VAL A 110 9.82 -7.41 -4.22
C VAL A 110 9.29 -7.89 -2.87
N ALA A 111 8.65 -9.06 -2.81
CA ALA A 111 8.18 -9.63 -1.55
C ALA A 111 9.33 -10.00 -0.60
N ALA A 112 10.45 -10.48 -1.14
CA ALA A 112 11.64 -10.79 -0.35
C ALA A 112 12.36 -9.52 0.12
N VAL A 113 12.40 -8.46 -0.70
CA VAL A 113 12.90 -7.14 -0.29
C VAL A 113 12.08 -6.59 0.88
N ILE A 114 10.75 -6.66 0.82
CA ILE A 114 9.86 -6.23 1.91
C ILE A 114 10.09 -7.06 3.17
N ALA A 115 10.18 -8.39 3.02
CA ALA A 115 10.41 -9.29 4.15
C ALA A 115 11.77 -9.03 4.82
N SER A 116 12.82 -8.80 4.03
CA SER A 116 14.16 -8.45 4.51
C SER A 116 14.16 -7.10 5.24
N ALA A 117 13.52 -6.07 4.66
CA ALA A 117 13.40 -4.76 5.29
C ALA A 117 12.61 -4.83 6.61
N ALA A 118 11.53 -5.62 6.65
CA ALA A 118 10.77 -5.83 7.88
C ALA A 118 11.60 -6.55 8.95
N ALA A 119 12.40 -7.55 8.58
CA ALA A 119 13.30 -8.24 9.50
C ALA A 119 14.37 -7.29 10.09
N ALA A 120 15.01 -6.49 9.23
CA ALA A 120 16.00 -5.49 9.67
C ALA A 120 15.39 -4.44 10.61
N LEU A 121 14.14 -4.02 10.36
CA LEU A 121 13.44 -3.09 11.23
C LEU A 121 13.15 -3.70 12.61
N VAL A 122 12.75 -4.98 12.67
CA VAL A 122 12.57 -5.67 13.96
C VAL A 122 13.88 -5.75 14.73
N GLU A 123 14.99 -6.03 14.04
CA GLU A 123 16.32 -6.08 14.65
C GLU A 123 16.72 -4.71 15.22
N ASP A 124 16.60 -3.62 14.46
CA ASP A 124 16.86 -2.25 14.97
C ASP A 124 16.00 -1.91 16.19
N MET A 125 14.71 -2.28 16.17
CA MET A 125 13.80 -2.04 17.30
C MET A 125 14.18 -2.84 18.56
N VAL A 126 14.82 -4.00 18.43
CA VAL A 126 15.31 -4.80 19.55
C VAL A 126 16.67 -4.31 20.04
N SER A 127 17.52 -3.79 19.14
CA SER A 127 18.86 -3.32 19.44
C SER A 127 18.93 -1.90 20.01
N ARG A 128 17.89 -1.07 19.86
CA ARG A 128 17.82 0.27 20.48
C ARG A 128 17.55 0.18 21.99
N PRO A 129 18.48 0.64 22.87
CA PRO A 129 18.17 0.79 24.28
C PRO A 129 17.09 1.86 24.46
N THR A 130 16.07 1.55 25.25
CA THR A 130 15.00 2.48 25.66
C THR A 130 15.62 3.70 26.36
N GLN A 131 15.88 4.78 25.61
CA GLN A 131 16.10 6.08 26.23
C GLN A 131 14.74 6.58 26.72
N ILE A 132 14.48 6.37 28.00
CA ILE A 132 13.41 7.06 28.71
C ILE A 132 13.89 8.51 28.89
N PRO A 133 13.20 9.53 28.34
CA PRO A 133 13.56 10.91 28.60
C PRO A 133 13.32 11.22 30.08
N SER A 134 14.37 11.72 30.74
CA SER A 134 14.35 12.21 32.13
C SER A 134 13.45 13.43 32.32
#